data_AF-A0A3N0BE36-F1
#
_entry.id   AF-A0A3N0BE36-F1
#
_cell.length_a   1.000
_cell.length_b   1.000
_cell.length_c   1.000
_cell.angle_alpha   90.00
_cell.angle_beta   90.00
_cell.angle_gamma   90.00
#
_symmetry.space_group_name_H-M   'P 1'
#
loop_
_entity.id
_entity.type
_entity.pdbx_description
1 polymer ?
#
loop_
_entity_poly.entity_id
_entity_poly.type
_entity_poly.pdbx_seq_one_letter_code
_entity_poly.pdbx_strand_id
1 'polypeptide(L)'
;MIDRLVAMSGMTKQNYIVKRLGDNSISVSASVRLYKGLKDAAKSIYLELRRIHSSGDMSQEAIAVMESFVSILKDLGNYDENELSQTEADAHSMLNMKRE
;
A
#
# COMPACT_ATOMS: atom_id res chain seq x y z
N MET A 1 -9.02 -8.48 -9.46
CA MET A 1 -9.64 -7.21 -9.92
C MET A 1 -10.82 -6.78 -9.04
N ILE A 2 -11.81 -7.64 -8.79
CA ILE A 2 -13.00 -7.29 -7.99
C ILE A 2 -12.69 -6.88 -6.54
N ASP A 3 -11.70 -7.52 -5.91
CA ASP A 3 -11.36 -7.24 -4.50
C ASP A 3 -10.84 -5.81 -4.27
N ARG A 4 -10.12 -5.26 -5.26
CA ARG A 4 -9.63 -3.87 -5.22
C ARG A 4 -10.79 -2.88 -5.32
N LEU A 5 -11.74 -3.14 -6.21
CA LEU A 5 -12.95 -2.33 -6.36
C LEU A 5 -13.82 -2.39 -5.10
N VAL A 6 -13.97 -3.56 -4.49
CA VAL A 6 -14.69 -3.73 -3.22
C VAL A 6 -13.99 -2.95 -2.11
N ALA A 7 -12.66 -3.04 -1.98
CA ALA A 7 -11.92 -2.30 -0.97
C ALA A 7 -12.11 -0.77 -1.13
N MET A 8 -12.00 -0.26 -2.37
CA MET A 8 -12.22 1.15 -2.70
C MET A 8 -13.66 1.62 -2.52
N SER A 9 -14.64 0.73 -2.63
CA SER A 9 -16.04 1.07 -2.36
C SER A 9 -16.37 1.16 -0.87
N GLY A 10 -15.48 0.68 0.00
CA GLY A 10 -15.67 0.70 1.45
C GLY A 10 -16.74 -0.27 1.97
N MET A 11 -17.34 -1.10 1.11
CA MET A 11 -18.43 -2.04 1.43
C MET A 11 -17.94 -3.50 1.41
N THR A 12 -18.77 -4.43 1.91
CA THR A 12 -18.47 -5.86 1.86
C THR A 12 -18.56 -6.37 0.41
N LYS A 13 -17.89 -7.50 0.11
CA LYS A 13 -17.98 -8.13 -1.23
C LYS A 13 -19.43 -8.41 -1.62
N GLN A 14 -20.23 -8.93 -0.68
CA GLN A 14 -21.66 -9.21 -0.90
C GLN A 14 -22.44 -7.94 -1.23
N ASN A 15 -22.31 -6.87 -0.42
CA ASN A 15 -23.03 -5.61 -0.67
C ASN A 15 -22.62 -4.98 -2.00
N TYR A 16 -21.34 -5.07 -2.36
CA TYR A 16 -20.84 -4.61 -3.65
C TYR A 16 -21.46 -5.38 -4.81
N ILE A 17 -21.52 -6.72 -4.72
CA ILE A 17 -22.12 -7.58 -5.74
C ILE A 17 -23.61 -7.29 -5.88
N VAL A 18 -24.34 -7.20 -4.76
CA VAL A 18 -25.78 -6.89 -4.76
C VAL A 18 -26.06 -5.52 -5.40
N LYS A 19 -25.26 -4.49 -5.09
CA LYS A 19 -25.40 -3.17 -5.74
C LYS A 19 -25.14 -3.23 -7.24
N ARG A 20 -24.08 -3.93 -7.67
CA ARG A 20 -23.75 -4.09 -9.10
C ARG A 20 -24.80 -4.86 -9.86
N LEU A 21 -25.37 -5.92 -9.28
CA LEU A 21 -26.42 -6.71 -9.91
C LEU A 21 -27.75 -5.97 -10.03
N GLY A 22 -28.01 -5.02 -9.13
CA GLY A 22 -29.19 -4.16 -9.18
C GLY A 22 -29.01 -2.87 -9.97
N ASP A 23 -27.96 -2.73 -10.80
CA ASP A 23 -27.60 -1.51 -11.55
C ASP A 23 -27.57 -0.22 -10.71
N ASN A 24 -27.28 -0.36 -9.42
CA ASN A 24 -27.23 0.76 -8.49
C ASN A 24 -25.86 1.42 -8.52
N SER A 25 -25.85 2.75 -8.38
CA SER A 25 -24.59 3.49 -8.24
C SER A 25 -23.87 3.12 -6.94
N ILE A 26 -22.55 2.96 -7.06
CA ILE A 26 -21.67 2.73 -5.92
C ILE A 26 -21.06 4.07 -5.53
N SER A 27 -21.53 4.60 -4.40
CA SER A 27 -20.90 5.73 -3.74
C SER A 27 -19.73 5.25 -2.89
N VAL A 28 -18.67 6.06 -2.87
CA VAL A 28 -17.51 5.87 -2.00
C VAL A 28 -17.76 6.66 -0.72
N SER A 29 -17.77 5.98 0.43
CA SER A 29 -17.90 6.62 1.75
C SER A 29 -16.66 6.36 2.59
N ALA A 30 -16.33 7.31 3.47
CA ALA A 30 -15.25 7.16 4.43
C ALA A 30 -15.56 6.01 5.39
N SER A 31 -14.96 4.84 5.16
CA SER A 31 -15.13 3.65 5.98
C SER A 31 -13.78 3.07 6.37
N VAL A 32 -13.74 2.33 7.48
CA VAL A 32 -12.53 1.62 7.95
C VAL A 32 -11.96 0.72 6.84
N ARG A 33 -12.83 0.13 6.01
CA ARG A 33 -12.41 -0.74 4.89
C ARG A 33 -11.79 0.05 3.75
N LEU A 34 -12.35 1.20 3.39
CA LEU A 34 -11.76 2.10 2.40
C LEU A 34 -10.38 2.57 2.86
N TYR A 35 -10.29 2.99 4.11
CA TYR A 35 -9.04 3.42 4.70
C TYR A 35 -7.97 2.32 4.69
N LYS A 36 -8.33 1.08 5.05
CA LYS A 36 -7.42 -0.08 4.92
C LYS A 36 -7.01 -0.32 3.46
N GLY A 37 -7.95 -0.27 2.52
CA GLY A 37 -7.64 -0.43 1.10
C GLY A 37 -6.70 0.66 0.55
N LEU A 38 -6.87 1.90 1.01
CA LEU A 38 -5.99 3.02 0.68
C LEU A 38 -4.60 2.84 1.29
N LYS A 39 -4.55 2.42 2.57
CA LYS A 39 -3.32 2.08 3.31
C LYS A 39 -2.51 1.00 2.57
N ASP A 40 -3.17 -0.08 2.13
CA ASP A 40 -2.54 -1.18 1.39
C ASP A 40 -2.03 -0.74 0.01
N ALA A 41 -2.83 0.05 -0.72
CA ALA A 41 -2.44 0.57 -2.02
C ALA A 41 -1.22 1.50 -1.91
N ALA A 42 -1.20 2.38 -0.90
CA ALA A 42 -0.09 3.29 -0.69
C ALA A 42 1.18 2.55 -0.20
N LYS A 43 1.05 1.51 0.63
CA LYS A 43 2.17 0.61 0.99
C LYS A 43 2.78 -0.06 -0.25
N SER A 44 1.95 -0.52 -1.19
CA SER A 44 2.43 -1.11 -2.44
C SER A 44 3.21 -0.12 -3.30
N ILE A 45 2.74 1.13 -3.41
CA ILE A 45 3.45 2.19 -4.15
C ILE A 45 4.81 2.47 -3.51
N TYR A 46 4.87 2.56 -2.18
CA TYR A 46 6.11 2.78 -1.45
C TYR A 46 7.14 1.66 -1.70
N LEU A 47 6.72 0.38 -1.66
CA LEU A 47 7.63 -0.73 -1.91
C LEU A 47 8.23 -0.70 -3.33
N GLU A 48 7.42 -0.35 -4.34
CA GLU A 48 7.92 -0.20 -5.71
C GLU A 48 8.88 0.97 -5.85
N LEU A 49 8.54 2.12 -5.25
CA LEU A 49 9.43 3.30 -5.22
C LEU A 49 10.77 2.94 -4.57
N ARG A 50 10.76 2.23 -3.44
CA ARG A 50 11.97 1.76 -2.77
C ARG A 50 12.78 0.77 -3.62
N ARG A 51 12.11 -0.15 -4.33
CA ARG A 51 12.78 -1.07 -5.26
C ARG A 51 13.51 -0.30 -6.36
N ILE A 52 12.90 0.75 -6.90
CA ILE A 52 13.52 1.63 -7.91
C ILE A 52 14.70 2.39 -7.28
N HIS A 53 14.56 2.91 -6.06
CA HIS A 53 15.67 3.55 -5.34
C HIS A 53 16.88 2.62 -5.18
N SER A 54 16.64 1.35 -4.80
CA SER A 54 17.72 0.35 -4.68
C SER A 54 18.42 0.01 -6.00
N SER A 55 17.85 0.34 -7.16
CA SER A 55 18.52 0.18 -8.46
C SER A 55 19.48 1.32 -8.82
N GLY A 56 19.61 2.35 -7.97
CA GLY A 56 20.66 3.39 -8.08
C GLY A 56 20.38 4.52 -9.06
N ASP A 57 19.21 4.52 -9.71
CA ASP A 57 18.89 5.41 -10.84
C ASP A 57 17.76 6.40 -10.48
N MET A 58 17.87 7.05 -9.31
CA MET A 58 16.91 8.07 -8.87
C MET A 58 17.59 9.41 -8.60
N SER A 59 17.05 10.46 -9.22
CA SER A 59 17.40 11.86 -8.94
C SER A 59 17.05 12.25 -7.51
N GLN A 60 17.78 13.22 -6.94
CA GLN A 60 17.54 13.74 -5.58
C GLN A 60 16.11 14.28 -5.39
N GLU A 61 15.54 14.89 -6.42
CA GLU A 61 14.17 15.38 -6.43
C GLU A 61 13.15 14.24 -6.27
N ALA A 62 13.43 13.09 -6.89
CA ALA A 62 12.56 11.92 -6.81
C ALA A 62 12.65 11.24 -5.44
N ILE A 63 13.83 11.29 -4.80
CA ILE A 63 14.03 10.85 -3.41
C ILE A 63 13.22 11.73 -2.46
N ALA A 64 13.28 13.06 -2.60
CA ALA A 64 12.53 13.99 -1.75
C ALA A 64 11.00 13.81 -1.87
N VAL A 65 10.50 13.52 -3.08
CA VAL A 65 9.08 13.20 -3.30
C VAL A 65 8.71 11.86 -2.63
N MET A 66 9.61 10.87 -2.69
CA MET A 66 9.40 9.58 -2.02
C MET A 66 9.32 9.75 -0.50
N GLU A 67 10.24 10.52 0.10
CA GLU A 67 10.23 10.80 1.54
C GLU A 67 8.95 11.53 1.97
N SER A 68 8.50 12.50 1.17
CA SER A 68 7.23 13.21 1.40
C SER A 68 6.03 12.25 1.37
N PHE A 69 6.01 11.32 0.41
CA PHE A 69 4.97 10.30 0.32
C PHE A 69 4.99 9.35 1.53
N VAL A 70 6.17 8.97 2.01
CA VAL A 70 6.34 8.17 3.23
C VAL A 70 5.82 8.90 4.46
N SER A 71 6.08 10.20 4.59
CA SER A 71 5.56 11.00 5.71
C SER A 71 4.03 10.99 5.72
N ILE A 72 3.39 11.26 4.59
CA ILE A 72 1.93 11.23 4.45
C ILE A 72 1.37 9.84 4.79
N LEU A 73 2.07 8.78 4.38
CA LEU A 73 1.71 7.41 4.72
C LEU A 73 1.75 7.17 6.23
N LYS A 74 2.85 7.56 6.90
CA LYS A 74 3.00 7.44 8.35
C LYS A 74 1.86 8.13 9.09
N ASP A 75 1.55 9.36 8.67
CA ASP A 75 0.47 10.19 9.22
C ASP A 75 -0.91 9.58 8.96
N LEU A 76 -1.10 8.99 7.77
CA LEU A 76 -2.34 8.33 7.43
C LEU A 76 -2.59 7.16 8.38
N GLY A 77 -1.57 6.39 8.77
CA GLY A 77 -1.72 5.02 9.27
C GLY A 77 -1.29 4.69 10.70
N ASN A 78 -0.78 5.64 11.49
CA ASN A 78 -0.06 5.36 12.75
C ASN A 78 0.94 4.20 12.55
N TYR A 79 1.71 4.27 11.45
CA TYR A 79 2.61 3.19 11.06
C TYR A 79 3.77 3.10 12.06
N ASP A 80 3.90 1.94 12.71
CA ASP A 80 5.08 1.61 13.51
C ASP A 80 6.24 1.29 12.56
N GLU A 81 7.35 2.02 12.70
CA GLU A 81 8.57 1.83 11.91
C GLU A 81 9.15 0.40 12.06
N ASN A 82 8.80 -0.30 13.14
CA ASN A 82 9.29 -1.66 13.42
C ASN A 82 8.84 -2.71 12.40
N GLU A 83 7.61 -2.64 11.85
CA GLU A 83 7.14 -3.61 10.84
C GLU A 83 7.94 -3.53 9.52
N LEU A 84 8.50 -2.35 9.20
CA LEU A 84 9.30 -2.14 7.99
C LEU A 84 10.73 -2.66 8.19
N SER A 85 11.33 -2.41 9.35
CA SER A 85 12.66 -2.93 9.73
C SER A 85 12.72 -4.46 9.83
N GLN A 86 11.65 -5.12 10.28
CA GLN A 86 11.61 -6.60 10.31
C GLN A 86 11.60 -7.21 8.91
N THR A 87 10.85 -6.61 7.97
CA THR A 87 10.85 -7.08 6.58
C THR A 87 12.23 -6.91 5.91
N GLU A 88 12.98 -5.89 6.33
CA GLU A 88 14.36 -5.62 5.88
C GLU A 88 15.39 -6.58 6.47
N ALA A 89 15.28 -6.89 7.76
CA ALA A 89 16.12 -7.87 8.44
C ALA A 89 15.94 -9.29 7.87
N ASP A 90 14.69 -9.65 7.55
CA ASP A 90 14.35 -10.95 6.95
C ASP A 90 14.85 -11.05 5.50
N ALA A 91 14.71 -9.98 4.71
CA ALA A 91 15.23 -9.93 3.33
C ALA A 91 16.77 -9.96 3.27
N HIS A 92 17.45 -9.24 4.17
CA HIS A 92 18.91 -9.26 4.28
C HIS A 92 19.44 -10.62 4.75
N SER A 93 18.75 -11.29 5.67
CA SER A 93 19.13 -12.63 6.12
C SER A 93 18.96 -13.68 5.02
N MET A 94 17.87 -13.62 4.25
CA MET A 94 17.63 -14.54 3.11
C MET A 94 18.64 -14.37 1.96
N LEU A 95 19.19 -13.17 1.76
CA LEU A 95 20.23 -12.92 0.75
C LEU A 95 21.61 -13.47 1.16
N ASN A 96 21.90 -13.48 2.48
CA ASN A 96 23.16 -14.01 3.00
C ASN A 96 23.18 -15.55 3.07
N MET A 97 22.04 -16.21 3.26
CA MET A 97 21.94 -17.68 3.24
C MET A 97 22.11 -18.32 1.84
N LYS A 98 21.93 -17.55 0.76
CA LYS A 98 22.11 -18.04 -0.62
C LYS A 98 23.55 -17.88 -1.14
N ARG A 99 24.46 -17.38 -0.31
CA ARG A 99 25.88 -17.11 -0.65
C ARG A 99 26.88 -18.04 0.05
N GLU A 100 26.40 -19.01 0.82
CA GLU A 100 27.17 -20.17 1.33
C GLU A 100 26.74 -21.44 0.58
#